data_AF-A0A7S1A1S2-F1
#
_entry.id   AF-A0A7S1A1S2-F1
#
_cell.length_a   1.000
_cell.length_b   1.000
_cell.length_c   1.000
_cell.angle_alpha   90.00
_cell.angle_beta   90.00
_cell.angle_gamma   90.00
#
_symmetry.space_group_name_H-M   'P 1'
#
loop_
_entity.id
_entity.type
_entity.pdbx_description
1 polymer ?
#
loop_
_entity_poly.entity_id
_entity_poly.type
_entity_poly.pdbx_seq_one_letter_code
_entity_poly.pdbx_strand_id
1 'polypeptide(L)'
;FWLKLVASRWESHVFSRGLLNIAFVPSMRSAEPNAWRLGIRFNFWARRNRWSFCCAVALAASVPSVAGSSIAALREELAAQGQPIDDPALAYPVDESATRHPTDQPAGTFPLDNSNSKYYSPSDEESAEAQYEYDEENEEEMLDAETMATIKRRRLTRFFSTIITLIIYAVFAGVYYKNVVKYVPVRRERKQGVMSSDFEQGLFEVCDMSDHRNRDRCLYATCCYWCRAAHTWHAAGVCEYWPALFLLALASMVKWTCCIEGIIFAYFRMKTKDQLNIKTDVMNDCLVSIFCTCCAVGQEGMAIDVDRGTDEVSCCCRVSQQPVVGGQESDIILRGPMPQDEEEGQEGEE
;
A
#
# COMPACT_ATOMS: atom_id res chain seq x y z
N PHE A 1 -21.61 -1.73 -6.17
CA PHE A 1 -21.49 -2.11 -7.59
C PHE A 1 -20.12 -1.70 -8.16
N TRP A 2 -19.74 -0.42 -8.08
CA TRP A 2 -18.40 0.07 -8.50
C TRP A 2 -17.21 -0.61 -7.80
N LEU A 3 -17.28 -0.86 -6.48
CA LEU A 3 -16.23 -1.61 -5.74
C LEU A 3 -16.10 -3.08 -6.16
N LYS A 4 -17.19 -3.75 -6.56
CA LYS A 4 -17.13 -5.11 -7.12
C LYS A 4 -16.51 -5.11 -8.52
N LEU A 5 -16.74 -4.06 -9.30
CA LEU A 5 -16.16 -3.88 -10.64
C LEU A 5 -14.65 -3.55 -10.57
N VAL A 6 -14.24 -2.72 -9.60
CA VAL A 6 -12.83 -2.38 -9.37
C VAL A 6 -12.07 -3.56 -8.75
N ALA A 7 -12.67 -4.30 -7.80
CA ALA A 7 -12.05 -5.51 -7.23
C ALA A 7 -11.86 -6.61 -8.30
N SER A 8 -12.88 -6.86 -9.13
CA SER A 8 -12.82 -7.85 -10.22
C SER A 8 -11.83 -7.48 -11.33
N ARG A 9 -11.63 -6.18 -11.60
CA ARG A 9 -10.66 -5.68 -12.60
C ARG A 9 -9.24 -5.50 -12.04
N TRP A 10 -9.10 -5.39 -10.73
CA TRP A 10 -7.82 -5.37 -10.01
C TRP A 10 -7.21 -6.78 -9.91
N GLU A 11 -8.04 -7.80 -9.69
CA GLU A 11 -7.62 -9.21 -9.70
C GLU A 11 -7.03 -9.65 -11.04
N SER A 12 -7.53 -9.11 -12.16
CA SER A 12 -7.10 -9.53 -13.50
C SER A 12 -5.80 -8.89 -13.99
N HIS A 13 -5.39 -7.73 -13.45
CA HIS A 13 -4.15 -7.05 -13.89
C HIS A 13 -2.93 -7.29 -13.00
N VAL A 14 -3.13 -7.66 -11.72
CA VAL A 14 -2.01 -8.04 -10.82
C VAL A 14 -1.58 -9.49 -11.06
N PHE A 15 -2.44 -10.34 -11.64
CA PHE A 15 -2.15 -11.76 -11.86
C PHE A 15 -1.21 -12.07 -13.02
N SER A 16 -0.97 -11.15 -13.96
CA SER A 16 -0.32 -11.51 -15.23
C SER A 16 1.22 -11.46 -15.23
N ARG A 17 1.91 -11.09 -14.13
CA ARG A 17 3.39 -10.99 -14.11
C ARG A 17 4.09 -11.48 -12.83
N GLY A 18 3.46 -12.38 -12.08
CA GLY A 18 4.16 -13.19 -11.08
C GLY A 18 4.08 -14.66 -11.49
N LEU A 19 5.23 -15.34 -11.63
CA LEU A 19 5.28 -16.79 -11.85
C LEU A 19 4.60 -17.50 -10.68
N LEU A 20 3.33 -17.84 -10.85
CA LEU A 20 2.58 -18.73 -9.98
C LEU A 20 2.90 -20.16 -10.42
N ASN A 21 3.88 -20.80 -9.79
CA ASN A 21 4.08 -22.24 -9.95
C ASN A 21 3.04 -22.98 -9.11
N ILE A 22 1.94 -23.41 -9.76
CA ILE A 22 1.00 -24.36 -9.17
C ILE A 22 1.59 -25.75 -9.35
N ALA A 23 2.10 -26.34 -8.27
CA ALA A 23 2.50 -27.73 -8.24
C ALA A 23 1.49 -28.54 -7.40
N PHE A 24 0.93 -29.58 -8.00
CA PHE A 24 0.14 -30.59 -7.27
C PHE A 24 1.11 -31.54 -6.57
N VAL A 25 1.19 -31.47 -5.25
CA VAL A 25 1.99 -32.41 -4.46
C VAL A 25 1.04 -33.48 -3.89
N PRO A 26 1.23 -34.77 -4.22
CA PRO A 26 0.45 -35.84 -3.61
C PRO A 26 0.77 -35.96 -2.12
N SER A 27 -0.27 -35.98 -1.28
CA SER A 27 -0.14 -36.25 0.16
C SER A 27 0.15 -37.74 0.38
N MET A 28 1.37 -38.11 0.77
CA MET A 28 1.75 -39.51 1.06
C MET A 28 1.28 -40.02 2.44
N ARG A 29 0.37 -39.34 3.14
CA ARG A 29 -0.17 -39.82 4.43
C ARG A 29 -1.65 -39.49 4.61
N SER A 30 -2.53 -40.18 3.89
CA SER A 30 -3.91 -40.38 4.36
C SER A 30 -4.56 -41.54 3.60
N ALA A 31 -5.18 -42.46 4.33
CA ALA A 31 -5.92 -43.62 3.81
C ALA A 31 -7.32 -43.25 3.26
N GLU A 32 -7.45 -42.10 2.59
CA GLU A 32 -8.69 -41.68 1.94
C GLU A 32 -8.41 -41.31 0.48
N PRO A 33 -9.02 -41.99 -0.51
CA PRO A 33 -8.60 -41.93 -1.90
C PRO A 33 -9.00 -40.64 -2.67
N ASN A 34 -9.56 -39.59 -2.05
CA ASN A 34 -10.08 -38.42 -2.77
C ASN A 34 -9.76 -37.03 -2.18
N ALA A 35 -8.79 -36.90 -1.26
CA ALA A 35 -8.47 -35.60 -0.65
C ALA A 35 -7.31 -34.88 -1.38
N TRP A 36 -7.64 -33.98 -2.32
CA TRP A 36 -6.69 -33.01 -2.85
C TRP A 36 -6.67 -31.76 -1.95
N ARG A 37 -5.53 -31.40 -1.37
CA ARG A 37 -5.35 -30.11 -0.67
C ARG A 37 -4.66 -29.10 -1.59
N LEU A 38 -5.28 -27.94 -1.77
CA LEU A 38 -4.69 -26.81 -2.47
C LEU A 38 -3.67 -26.12 -1.55
N GLY A 39 -2.39 -26.39 -1.75
CA GLY A 39 -1.30 -25.69 -1.06
C GLY A 39 -0.80 -24.52 -1.90
N ILE A 40 -1.07 -23.28 -1.47
CA ILE A 40 -0.50 -22.08 -2.10
C ILE A 40 0.78 -21.72 -1.35
N ARG A 41 1.94 -21.85 -2.00
CA ARG A 41 3.23 -21.33 -1.50
C ARG A 41 3.49 -19.96 -2.11
N PHE A 42 3.62 -18.93 -1.27
CA PHE A 42 4.07 -17.61 -1.68
C PHE A 42 5.61 -17.52 -1.54
N ASN A 43 6.32 -17.40 -2.66
CA ASN A 43 7.73 -17.01 -2.65
C ASN A 43 7.81 -15.49 -2.57
N PHE A 44 8.27 -14.96 -1.43
CA PHE A 44 8.43 -13.53 -1.20
C PHE A 44 9.72 -13.01 -1.85
N TRP A 45 9.60 -12.21 -2.91
CA TRP A 45 10.69 -11.36 -3.38
C TRP A 45 10.40 -9.91 -2.99
N ALA A 46 10.83 -9.54 -1.79
CA ALA A 46 10.67 -8.21 -1.23
C ALA A 46 11.69 -7.24 -1.84
N ARG A 47 11.30 -6.50 -2.90
CA ARG A 47 11.97 -5.26 -3.28
C ARG A 47 10.99 -4.13 -3.58
N ARG A 48 11.04 -3.11 -2.71
CA ARG A 48 10.85 -1.67 -2.97
C ARG A 48 9.45 -1.04 -3.09
N ASN A 49 8.37 -1.66 -2.62
CA ASN A 49 7.10 -0.95 -2.43
C ASN A 49 6.62 -1.01 -0.98
N ARG A 50 6.90 0.04 -0.19
CA ARG A 50 6.46 0.18 1.22
C ARG A 50 4.94 0.16 1.39
N TRP A 51 4.21 0.62 0.37
CA TRP A 51 2.76 0.49 0.23
C TRP A 51 2.26 -0.96 0.40
N SER A 52 3.04 -1.92 -0.11
CA SER A 52 2.69 -3.33 -0.01
C SER A 52 2.89 -3.87 1.38
N PHE A 53 3.76 -3.30 2.23
CA PHE A 53 4.03 -3.86 3.56
C PHE A 53 2.92 -3.50 4.55
N CYS A 54 2.46 -2.24 4.59
CA CYS A 54 1.34 -1.86 5.46
C CYS A 54 0.02 -2.51 5.02
N CYS A 55 -0.28 -2.56 3.71
CA CYS A 55 -1.44 -3.30 3.21
C CYS A 55 -1.30 -4.82 3.36
N ALA A 56 -0.11 -5.41 3.19
CA ALA A 56 0.08 -6.85 3.39
C ALA A 56 0.06 -7.24 4.87
N VAL A 57 0.49 -6.39 5.79
CA VAL A 57 0.34 -6.63 7.24
C VAL A 57 -1.15 -6.54 7.63
N ALA A 58 -1.89 -5.56 7.11
CA ALA A 58 -3.33 -5.46 7.32
C ALA A 58 -4.11 -6.63 6.68
N LEU A 59 -3.72 -7.09 5.48
CA LEU A 59 -4.32 -8.25 4.81
C LEU A 59 -3.91 -9.58 5.46
N ALA A 60 -2.65 -9.73 5.92
CA ALA A 60 -2.20 -10.92 6.64
C ALA A 60 -2.87 -11.04 8.01
N ALA A 61 -3.20 -9.92 8.66
CA ALA A 61 -4.00 -9.91 9.89
C ALA A 61 -5.50 -10.21 9.66
N SER A 62 -5.98 -10.13 8.41
CA SER A 62 -7.38 -10.40 8.04
C SER A 62 -7.66 -11.86 7.65
N VAL A 63 -6.64 -12.72 7.59
CA VAL A 63 -6.82 -14.17 7.49
C VAL A 63 -6.77 -14.75 8.90
N PRO A 64 -7.84 -15.35 9.44
CA PRO A 64 -7.74 -16.07 10.70
C PRO A 64 -6.79 -17.25 10.50
N SER A 65 -5.55 -17.10 10.98
CA SER A 65 -4.66 -18.24 11.17
C SER A 65 -5.21 -19.06 12.34
N VAL A 66 -6.07 -20.02 12.01
CA VAL A 66 -6.61 -21.03 12.96
C VAL A 66 -5.52 -22.00 13.46
N ALA A 67 -4.25 -21.85 13.07
CA ALA A 67 -3.21 -22.84 13.36
C ALA A 67 -2.21 -22.46 14.48
N GLY A 68 -2.20 -21.23 15.00
CA GLY A 68 -1.15 -20.78 15.93
C GLY A 68 -1.54 -20.82 17.42
N SER A 69 -2.75 -20.39 17.75
CA SER A 69 -3.13 -20.12 19.15
C SER A 69 -3.63 -21.34 19.92
N SER A 70 -3.94 -22.45 19.23
CA SER A 70 -4.43 -23.67 19.87
C SER A 70 -3.30 -24.51 20.49
N ILE A 71 -2.08 -24.48 19.94
CA ILE A 71 -0.98 -25.34 20.43
C ILE A 71 -0.39 -24.81 21.74
N ALA A 72 -0.33 -23.49 21.94
CA ALA A 72 0.14 -22.92 23.21
C ALA A 72 -0.87 -23.16 24.35
N ALA A 73 -2.17 -23.01 24.07
CA ALA A 73 -3.24 -23.31 25.03
C ALA A 73 -3.33 -24.82 25.35
N LEU A 74 -3.18 -25.70 24.34
CA LEU A 74 -3.11 -27.15 24.57
C LEU A 74 -1.88 -27.55 25.38
N ARG A 75 -0.74 -26.85 25.23
CA ARG A 75 0.49 -27.16 25.96
C ARG A 75 0.39 -26.79 27.44
N GLU A 76 -0.33 -25.72 27.76
CA GLU A 76 -0.62 -25.32 29.15
C GLU A 76 -1.65 -26.26 29.79
N GLU A 77 -2.65 -26.71 29.02
CA GLU A 77 -3.67 -27.67 29.48
C GLU A 77 -3.11 -29.10 29.66
N LEU A 78 -2.18 -29.54 28.80
CA LEU A 78 -1.45 -30.81 28.97
C LEU A 78 -0.41 -30.75 30.11
N ALA A 79 0.20 -29.60 30.37
CA ALA A 79 1.10 -29.43 31.51
C ALA A 79 0.35 -29.49 32.85
N ALA A 80 -0.91 -29.04 32.88
CA ALA A 80 -1.77 -29.16 34.07
C ALA A 80 -2.22 -30.61 34.35
N GLN A 81 -2.14 -31.52 33.38
CA GLN A 81 -2.58 -32.92 33.51
C GLN A 81 -1.46 -33.89 33.95
N GLY A 82 -0.25 -33.42 34.23
CA GLY A 82 0.78 -34.19 34.92
C GLY A 82 1.27 -35.46 34.21
N GLN A 83 1.24 -35.50 32.86
CA GLN A 83 1.84 -36.60 32.11
C GLN A 83 3.31 -36.32 31.78
N PRO A 84 4.24 -37.24 32.10
CA PRO A 84 5.64 -37.11 31.74
C PRO A 84 5.84 -37.34 30.23
N ILE A 85 6.54 -36.42 29.57
CA ILE A 85 6.98 -36.55 28.18
C ILE A 85 8.42 -37.06 28.22
N ASP A 86 8.59 -38.37 28.18
CA ASP A 86 9.86 -39.02 27.86
C ASP A 86 9.76 -39.58 26.44
N ASP A 87 10.20 -38.83 25.44
CA ASP A 87 10.48 -39.41 24.12
C ASP A 87 11.71 -38.75 23.46
N PRO A 88 12.90 -39.40 23.50
CA PRO A 88 14.11 -38.92 22.88
C PRO A 88 14.19 -39.36 21.41
N ALA A 89 13.19 -38.98 20.60
CA ALA A 89 13.09 -39.37 19.19
C ALA A 89 12.90 -38.18 18.25
N LEU A 90 13.70 -37.13 18.39
CA LEU A 90 13.78 -36.02 17.43
C LEU A 90 15.23 -35.52 17.26
N ALA A 91 16.15 -36.46 17.02
CA ALA A 91 17.43 -36.16 16.39
C ALA A 91 17.23 -36.23 14.87
N TYR A 92 17.12 -35.07 14.22
CA TYR A 92 17.19 -34.99 12.77
C TYR A 92 18.66 -35.21 12.33
N PRO A 93 18.93 -36.11 11.37
CA PRO A 93 20.24 -36.17 10.75
C PRO A 93 20.41 -34.95 9.83
N VAL A 94 21.58 -34.31 9.94
CA VAL A 94 22.06 -33.31 8.99
C VAL A 94 22.52 -34.07 7.75
N ASP A 95 21.72 -34.05 6.69
CA ASP A 95 22.12 -34.59 5.39
C ASP A 95 23.06 -33.59 4.68
N GLU A 96 24.36 -33.85 4.82
CA GLU A 96 25.45 -33.15 4.16
C GLU A 96 25.89 -33.95 2.93
N SER A 97 25.10 -33.96 1.86
CA SER A 97 25.51 -34.57 0.58
C SER A 97 24.74 -34.08 -0.65
N ALA A 98 25.07 -32.89 -1.15
CA ALA A 98 24.59 -32.46 -2.48
C ALA A 98 25.52 -31.46 -3.18
N THR A 99 26.78 -31.85 -3.39
CA THR A 99 27.63 -31.29 -4.46
C THR A 99 28.38 -32.42 -5.15
N ARG A 100 27.72 -33.08 -6.11
CA ARG A 100 28.39 -33.88 -7.14
C ARG A 100 28.23 -33.15 -8.47
N HIS A 101 29.32 -32.59 -8.97
CA HIS A 101 29.46 -32.27 -10.39
C HIS A 101 29.54 -33.58 -11.18
N PRO A 102 28.78 -33.74 -12.27
CA PRO A 102 29.02 -34.82 -13.21
C PRO A 102 30.21 -34.45 -14.11
N THR A 103 31.41 -34.84 -13.70
CA THR A 103 32.48 -35.21 -14.65
C THR A 103 32.25 -36.67 -14.99
N ASP A 104 31.99 -36.94 -16.28
CA ASP A 104 32.40 -38.14 -17.02
C ASP A 104 31.46 -38.32 -18.23
N GLN A 105 31.82 -37.68 -19.35
CA GLN A 105 31.41 -38.17 -20.67
C GLN A 105 32.59 -38.93 -21.29
N PRO A 106 32.38 -40.17 -21.78
CA PRO A 106 33.42 -40.93 -22.45
C PRO A 106 33.76 -40.30 -23.81
N ALA A 107 35.05 -40.21 -24.08
CA ALA A 107 35.61 -39.79 -25.35
C ALA A 107 35.13 -40.72 -26.48
N GLY A 108 34.11 -40.28 -27.21
CA GLY A 108 33.71 -40.87 -28.48
C GLY A 108 34.76 -40.53 -29.54
N THR A 109 35.47 -41.54 -30.01
CA THR A 109 36.37 -41.47 -31.15
C THR A 109 35.61 -41.06 -32.41
N PHE A 110 35.82 -39.82 -32.85
CA PHE A 110 35.36 -39.36 -34.16
C PHE A 110 36.22 -39.99 -35.27
N PRO A 111 35.62 -40.55 -36.34
CA PRO A 111 36.35 -41.03 -37.49
C PRO A 111 36.96 -39.83 -38.23
N LEU A 112 38.29 -39.81 -38.31
CA LEU A 112 39.06 -38.95 -39.21
C LEU A 112 38.92 -39.49 -40.64
N ASP A 113 37.81 -39.20 -41.31
CA ASP A 113 37.72 -39.35 -42.77
C ASP A 113 38.17 -38.07 -43.45
N ASN A 114 39.46 -38.12 -43.76
CA ASN A 114 40.22 -37.26 -44.64
C ASN A 114 39.83 -37.53 -46.10
N SER A 115 39.33 -36.52 -46.83
CA SER A 115 39.70 -36.25 -48.24
C SER A 115 38.71 -35.31 -48.94
N ASN A 116 38.67 -34.06 -48.51
CA ASN A 116 38.39 -32.94 -49.44
C ASN A 116 38.90 -31.64 -48.83
N SER A 117 40.20 -31.59 -48.56
CA SER A 117 40.91 -30.34 -48.31
C SER A 117 40.96 -29.57 -49.63
N LYS A 118 39.91 -28.78 -49.88
CA LYS A 118 40.01 -27.64 -50.77
C LYS A 118 40.97 -26.66 -50.09
N TYR A 119 42.12 -26.45 -50.70
CA TYR A 119 43.05 -25.38 -50.35
C TYR A 119 42.25 -24.07 -50.24
N TYR A 120 42.07 -23.59 -49.00
CA TYR A 120 41.56 -22.25 -48.74
C TYR A 120 42.62 -21.28 -49.27
N SER A 121 42.22 -20.43 -50.20
CA SER A 121 43.11 -19.44 -50.78
C SER A 121 43.25 -18.31 -49.76
N PRO A 122 44.47 -17.85 -49.40
CA PRO A 122 44.71 -16.80 -48.40
C PRO A 122 44.02 -15.45 -48.68
N SER A 123 43.44 -15.27 -49.88
CA SER A 123 42.63 -14.10 -50.25
C SER A 123 41.24 -14.06 -49.59
N ASP A 124 40.77 -15.18 -49.04
CA ASP A 124 39.41 -15.29 -48.51
C ASP A 124 39.37 -15.05 -46.99
N GLU A 125 40.51 -15.13 -46.29
CA GLU A 125 40.61 -14.89 -44.84
C GLU A 125 40.42 -13.40 -44.49
N GLU A 126 41.02 -12.48 -45.26
CA GLU A 126 40.86 -11.03 -45.05
C GLU A 126 39.40 -10.58 -45.26
N SER A 127 38.67 -11.26 -46.15
CA SER A 127 37.24 -11.00 -46.37
C SER A 127 36.35 -11.51 -45.24
N ALA A 128 36.77 -12.59 -44.57
CA ALA A 128 36.00 -13.19 -43.48
C ALA A 128 36.17 -12.39 -42.18
N GLU A 129 37.36 -11.86 -41.91
CA GLU A 129 37.61 -10.99 -40.75
C GLU A 129 36.81 -9.68 -40.84
N ALA A 130 36.81 -9.03 -42.01
CA ALA A 130 36.04 -7.79 -42.21
C ALA A 130 34.52 -7.98 -42.07
N GLN A 131 34.02 -9.16 -42.42
CA GLN A 131 32.60 -9.47 -42.26
C GLN A 131 32.22 -9.73 -40.80
N TYR A 132 33.12 -10.34 -40.00
CA TYR A 132 32.90 -10.56 -38.57
C TYR A 132 32.87 -9.24 -37.77
N GLU A 133 33.80 -8.32 -38.05
CA GLU A 133 33.84 -7.01 -37.37
C GLU A 133 32.56 -6.20 -37.65
N TYR A 134 32.04 -6.25 -38.89
CA TYR A 134 30.78 -5.60 -39.24
C TYR A 134 29.56 -6.22 -38.53
N ASP A 135 29.51 -7.55 -38.43
CA ASP A 135 28.42 -8.24 -37.76
C ASP A 135 28.42 -7.94 -36.24
N GLU A 136 29.58 -7.85 -35.59
CA GLU A 136 29.71 -7.52 -34.17
C GLU A 136 29.27 -6.08 -33.84
N GLU A 137 29.69 -5.08 -34.65
CA GLU A 137 29.23 -3.69 -34.47
C GLU A 137 27.71 -3.53 -34.62
N ASN A 138 27.11 -4.24 -35.58
CA ASN A 138 25.67 -4.19 -35.82
C ASN A 138 24.87 -4.90 -34.71
N GLU A 139 25.42 -5.97 -34.11
CA GLU A 139 24.82 -6.63 -32.93
C GLU A 139 24.83 -5.71 -31.69
N GLU A 140 25.90 -4.95 -31.46
CA GLU A 140 25.98 -3.98 -30.37
C GLU A 140 24.96 -2.83 -30.53
N GLU A 141 24.84 -2.26 -31.73
CA GLU A 141 23.87 -1.19 -32.00
C GLU A 141 22.42 -1.68 -31.85
N MET A 142 22.13 -2.90 -32.31
CA MET A 142 20.80 -3.51 -32.17
C MET A 142 20.45 -3.78 -30.69
N LEU A 143 21.42 -4.21 -29.89
CA LEU A 143 21.23 -4.45 -28.45
C LEU A 143 20.88 -3.14 -27.71
N ASP A 144 21.54 -2.04 -28.05
CA ASP A 144 21.27 -0.72 -27.48
C ASP A 144 19.89 -0.18 -27.87
N ALA A 145 19.47 -0.40 -29.11
CA ALA A 145 18.13 -0.03 -29.56
C ALA A 145 17.03 -0.79 -28.79
N GLU A 146 17.20 -2.10 -28.57
CA GLU A 146 16.23 -2.93 -27.84
C GLU A 146 16.16 -2.57 -26.35
N THR A 147 17.32 -2.33 -25.71
CA THR A 147 17.37 -1.93 -24.30
C THR A 147 16.73 -0.56 -24.09
N MET A 148 16.99 0.41 -24.98
CA MET A 148 16.38 1.75 -24.92
C MET A 148 14.86 1.68 -25.12
N ALA A 149 14.38 0.90 -26.08
CA ALA A 149 12.94 0.68 -26.31
C ALA A 149 12.26 0.08 -25.07
N THR A 150 12.92 -0.87 -24.40
CA THR A 150 12.42 -1.51 -23.18
C THR A 150 12.34 -0.52 -22.01
N ILE A 151 13.34 0.35 -21.83
CA ILE A 151 13.35 1.39 -20.80
C ILE A 151 12.21 2.39 -21.06
N LYS A 152 12.04 2.84 -22.30
CA LYS A 152 10.97 3.78 -22.69
C LYS A 152 9.58 3.19 -22.42
N ARG A 153 9.36 1.93 -22.78
CA ARG A 153 8.09 1.21 -22.51
C ARG A 153 7.80 1.12 -21.01
N ARG A 154 8.79 0.80 -20.17
CA ARG A 154 8.64 0.74 -18.71
C ARG A 154 8.31 2.11 -18.10
N ARG A 155 8.96 3.18 -18.56
CA ARG A 155 8.66 4.56 -18.12
C ARG A 155 7.23 4.97 -18.50
N LEU A 156 6.84 4.68 -19.74
CA LEU A 156 5.51 5.00 -20.26
C LEU A 156 4.39 4.26 -19.52
N THR A 157 4.55 2.95 -19.25
CA THR A 157 3.57 2.17 -18.48
C THR A 157 3.42 2.68 -17.05
N ARG A 158 4.52 3.07 -16.39
CA ARG A 158 4.47 3.67 -15.04
C ARG A 158 3.78 5.03 -15.04
N PHE A 159 4.02 5.83 -16.08
CA PHE A 159 3.38 7.13 -16.26
C PHE A 159 1.86 6.99 -16.42
N PHE A 160 1.39 6.15 -17.34
CA PHE A 160 -0.04 5.90 -17.52
C PHE A 160 -0.71 5.31 -16.28
N SER A 161 -0.05 4.34 -15.61
CA SER A 161 -0.56 3.78 -14.35
C SER A 161 -0.69 4.86 -13.26
N THR A 162 0.24 5.81 -13.19
CA THR A 162 0.18 6.94 -12.24
C THR A 162 -0.97 7.87 -12.59
N ILE A 163 -1.16 8.24 -13.87
CA ILE A 163 -2.28 9.08 -14.31
C ILE A 163 -3.64 8.43 -13.98
N ILE A 164 -3.82 7.16 -14.32
CA ILE A 164 -5.06 6.43 -14.03
C ILE A 164 -5.34 6.43 -12.53
N THR A 165 -4.30 6.21 -11.72
CA THR A 165 -4.41 6.27 -10.25
C THR A 165 -4.86 7.66 -9.79
N LEU A 166 -4.24 8.73 -10.29
CA LEU A 166 -4.62 10.12 -9.96
C LEU A 166 -6.07 10.44 -10.36
N ILE A 167 -6.55 9.96 -11.51
CA ILE A 167 -7.93 10.15 -11.95
C ILE A 167 -8.90 9.46 -10.98
N ILE A 168 -8.61 8.21 -10.59
CA ILE A 168 -9.44 7.47 -9.61
C ILE A 168 -9.48 8.22 -8.27
N TYR A 169 -8.33 8.70 -7.78
CA TYR A 169 -8.26 9.50 -6.56
C TYR A 169 -9.02 10.83 -6.68
N ALA A 170 -8.94 11.53 -7.81
CA ALA A 170 -9.65 12.79 -8.03
C ALA A 170 -11.17 12.60 -8.02
N VAL A 171 -11.67 11.53 -8.66
CA VAL A 171 -13.10 11.18 -8.63
C VAL A 171 -13.54 10.85 -7.20
N PHE A 172 -12.77 10.01 -6.49
CA PHE A 172 -13.06 9.67 -5.10
C PHE A 172 -13.05 10.91 -4.19
N ALA A 173 -12.05 11.79 -4.33
CA ALA A 173 -11.95 13.04 -3.58
C ALA A 173 -13.15 13.97 -3.84
N GLY A 174 -13.61 14.07 -5.10
CA GLY A 174 -14.82 14.85 -5.43
C GLY A 174 -16.09 14.30 -4.76
N VAL A 175 -16.25 12.98 -4.74
CA VAL A 175 -17.36 12.32 -4.02
C VAL A 175 -17.23 12.52 -2.52
N TYR A 176 -16.03 12.35 -1.96
CA TYR A 176 -15.74 12.54 -0.54
C TYR A 176 -16.01 13.98 -0.10
N TYR A 177 -15.62 14.96 -0.92
CA TYR A 177 -15.86 16.38 -0.65
C TYR A 177 -17.35 16.69 -0.55
N LYS A 178 -18.15 16.22 -1.53
CA LYS A 178 -19.61 16.44 -1.56
C LYS A 178 -20.33 15.79 -0.39
N ASN A 179 -19.89 14.60 0.04
CA ASN A 179 -20.60 13.80 1.05
C ASN A 179 -20.13 14.04 2.48
N VAL A 180 -18.86 14.42 2.68
CA VAL A 180 -18.26 14.53 4.01
C VAL A 180 -17.82 15.97 4.27
N VAL A 181 -16.84 16.45 3.49
CA VAL A 181 -16.13 17.71 3.79
C VAL A 181 -17.06 18.91 3.81
N LYS A 182 -18.06 18.97 2.91
CA LYS A 182 -19.01 20.09 2.84
C LYS A 182 -19.81 20.31 4.13
N TYR A 183 -20.07 19.24 4.89
CA TYR A 183 -20.87 19.29 6.11
C TYR A 183 -20.05 19.51 7.37
N VAL A 184 -18.72 19.40 7.26
CA VAL A 184 -17.82 19.58 8.39
C VAL A 184 -17.48 21.06 8.47
N PRO A 185 -17.89 21.78 9.54
CA PRO A 185 -17.53 23.19 9.67
C PRO A 185 -16.00 23.35 9.73
N VAL A 186 -15.46 24.55 9.58
CA VAL A 186 -14.04 24.79 9.90
C VAL A 186 -13.94 25.11 11.39
N ARG A 187 -12.98 24.50 12.08
CA ARG A 187 -12.74 24.77 13.51
C ARG A 187 -12.41 26.25 13.70
N ARG A 188 -12.99 26.88 14.73
CA ARG A 188 -12.57 28.21 15.19
C ARG A 188 -11.45 28.04 16.21
N GLU A 189 -10.51 28.98 16.23
CA GLU A 189 -9.39 28.97 17.17
C GLU A 189 -9.87 28.77 18.61
N ARG A 190 -9.29 27.77 19.30
CA ARG A 190 -9.64 27.44 20.69
C ARG A 190 -8.91 28.41 21.61
N LYS A 191 -9.60 28.94 22.62
CA LYS A 191 -8.97 29.73 23.70
C LYS A 191 -7.90 28.87 24.39
N GLN A 192 -6.71 29.44 24.59
CA GLN A 192 -5.53 28.76 25.13
C GLN A 192 -5.88 27.95 26.40
N GLY A 193 -5.74 26.63 26.30
CA GLY A 193 -5.92 25.68 27.41
C GLY A 193 -4.59 25.13 27.91
N VAL A 194 -4.66 24.19 28.85
CA VAL A 194 -3.48 23.44 29.31
C VAL A 194 -2.86 22.69 28.12
N MET A 195 -1.58 22.91 27.87
CA MET A 195 -0.87 22.32 26.74
C MET A 195 -0.59 20.83 27.02
N SER A 196 -1.18 19.92 26.24
CA SER A 196 -0.86 18.49 26.29
C SER A 196 0.51 18.23 25.64
N SER A 197 1.23 17.20 26.09
CA SER A 197 2.51 16.81 25.49
C SER A 197 2.37 16.12 24.14
N ASP A 198 1.28 15.38 23.91
CA ASP A 198 0.99 14.70 22.63
C ASP A 198 -0.52 14.51 22.45
N PHE A 199 -0.91 13.88 21.32
CA PHE A 199 -2.29 13.41 21.11
C PHE A 199 -2.73 12.43 22.20
N GLU A 200 -3.98 12.53 22.63
CA GLU A 200 -4.55 11.59 23.61
C GLU A 200 -4.70 10.18 23.02
N GLN A 201 -4.98 10.09 21.72
CA GLN A 201 -5.13 8.82 21.00
C GLN A 201 -3.76 8.22 20.69
N GLY A 202 -3.63 6.90 20.86
CA GLY A 202 -2.40 6.18 20.54
C GLY A 202 -2.14 6.13 19.03
N LEU A 203 -0.87 6.15 18.61
CA LEU A 203 -0.50 6.12 17.18
C LEU A 203 -1.07 4.89 16.44
N PHE A 204 -1.15 3.75 17.13
CA PHE A 204 -1.66 2.49 16.57
C PHE A 204 -3.11 2.20 16.93
N GLU A 205 -3.76 3.07 17.71
CA GLU A 205 -5.16 2.89 18.12
C GLU A 205 -6.10 2.91 16.90
N VAL A 206 -5.75 3.70 15.87
CA VAL A 206 -6.48 3.67 14.58
C VAL A 206 -6.48 2.29 13.95
N CYS A 207 -5.43 1.51 14.15
CA CYS A 207 -5.25 0.18 13.55
C CYS A 207 -5.80 -0.94 14.44
N ASP A 208 -6.37 -0.63 15.61
CA ASP A 208 -6.94 -1.65 16.48
C ASP A 208 -8.23 -2.19 15.86
N MET A 209 -8.17 -3.43 15.35
CA MET A 209 -9.27 -4.10 14.68
C MET A 209 -10.28 -4.71 15.67
N SER A 210 -10.02 -4.64 16.99
CA SER A 210 -10.94 -5.14 18.01
C SER A 210 -12.24 -4.32 18.08
N ASP A 211 -12.17 -3.00 17.82
CA ASP A 211 -13.34 -2.13 17.70
C ASP A 211 -13.76 -1.98 16.22
N HIS A 212 -15.02 -2.32 15.94
CA HIS A 212 -15.61 -2.16 14.61
C HIS A 212 -15.55 -0.72 14.08
N ARG A 213 -15.54 0.30 14.94
CA ARG A 213 -15.44 1.71 14.56
C ARG A 213 -14.04 2.08 14.07
N ASN A 214 -13.00 1.54 14.72
CA ASN A 214 -11.62 1.79 14.35
C ASN A 214 -11.25 1.12 13.02
N ARG A 215 -11.86 -0.02 12.69
CA ARG A 215 -11.69 -0.66 11.38
C ARG A 215 -12.01 0.26 10.20
N ASP A 216 -13.11 1.01 10.27
CA ASP A 216 -13.51 1.93 9.20
C ASP A 216 -12.51 3.09 9.09
N ARG A 217 -12.09 3.64 10.24
CA ARG A 217 -11.06 4.69 10.30
C ARG A 217 -9.72 4.22 9.73
N CYS A 218 -9.29 3.02 10.09
CA CYS A 218 -8.09 2.37 9.56
C CYS A 218 -8.15 2.28 8.03
N LEU A 219 -9.28 1.83 7.49
CA LEU A 219 -9.46 1.71 6.04
C LEU A 219 -9.35 3.07 5.35
N TYR A 220 -9.94 4.14 5.89
CA TYR A 220 -9.78 5.48 5.34
C TYR A 220 -8.36 6.01 5.46
N ALA A 221 -7.73 5.79 6.61
CA ALA A 221 -6.37 6.21 6.89
C ALA A 221 -5.31 5.46 6.08
N THR A 222 -5.63 4.27 5.57
CA THR A 222 -4.70 3.44 4.76
C THR A 222 -5.01 3.52 3.26
N CYS A 223 -6.26 3.33 2.86
CA CYS A 223 -6.65 3.30 1.45
C CYS A 223 -6.91 4.68 0.84
N CYS A 224 -7.23 5.69 1.67
CA CYS A 224 -7.64 7.01 1.20
C CYS A 224 -6.97 8.14 2.00
N TYR A 225 -5.73 7.90 2.45
CA TYR A 225 -5.03 8.76 3.39
C TYR A 225 -4.86 10.21 2.90
N TRP A 226 -4.74 10.47 1.59
CA TRP A 226 -4.73 11.84 1.06
C TRP A 226 -6.04 12.58 1.30
N CYS A 227 -7.17 11.94 1.02
CA CYS A 227 -8.48 12.54 1.23
C CYS A 227 -8.74 12.74 2.73
N ARG A 228 -8.34 11.75 3.55
CA ARG A 228 -8.48 11.85 5.00
C ARG A 228 -7.60 12.97 5.57
N ALA A 229 -6.34 13.06 5.17
CA ALA A 229 -5.43 14.12 5.62
C ALA A 229 -5.90 15.51 5.21
N ALA A 230 -6.25 15.70 3.93
CA ALA A 230 -6.79 16.97 3.45
C ALA A 230 -8.09 17.36 4.18
N HIS A 231 -8.95 16.39 4.50
CA HIS A 231 -10.13 16.61 5.32
C HIS A 231 -9.74 17.03 6.74
N THR A 232 -8.81 16.34 7.39
CA THR A 232 -8.33 16.69 8.73
C THR A 232 -7.74 18.10 8.77
N TRP A 233 -6.92 18.49 7.79
CA TRP A 233 -6.32 19.84 7.74
C TRP A 233 -7.35 20.93 7.46
N HIS A 234 -8.37 20.64 6.65
CA HIS A 234 -9.50 21.54 6.42
C HIS A 234 -10.35 21.69 7.69
N ALA A 235 -10.65 20.58 8.35
CA ALA A 235 -11.38 20.55 9.60
C ALA A 235 -10.65 21.32 10.71
N ALA A 236 -9.33 21.17 10.79
CA ALA A 236 -8.46 21.88 11.72
C ALA A 236 -8.29 23.38 11.39
N GLY A 237 -8.69 23.84 10.20
CA GLY A 237 -8.48 25.22 9.75
C GLY A 237 -7.04 25.53 9.34
N VAL A 238 -6.21 24.52 9.08
CA VAL A 238 -4.80 24.69 8.70
C VAL A 238 -4.63 24.90 7.19
N CYS A 239 -5.37 24.15 6.37
CA CYS A 239 -5.30 24.24 4.92
C CYS A 239 -6.66 23.88 4.31
N GLU A 240 -7.06 24.57 3.25
CA GLU A 240 -8.28 24.20 2.53
C GLU A 240 -8.14 22.83 1.84
N TYR A 241 -9.28 22.12 1.71
CA TYR A 241 -9.30 20.74 1.21
C TYR A 241 -8.66 20.57 -0.17
N TRP A 242 -9.02 21.41 -1.15
CA TRP A 242 -8.52 21.28 -2.53
C TRP A 242 -7.03 21.61 -2.65
N PRO A 243 -6.52 22.75 -2.14
CA PRO A 243 -5.09 23.02 -2.12
C PRO A 243 -4.27 21.94 -1.43
N ALA A 244 -4.74 21.41 -0.29
CA ALA A 244 -4.08 20.30 0.41
C ALA A 244 -3.97 19.04 -0.49
N LEU A 245 -5.06 18.68 -1.16
CA LEU A 245 -5.08 17.53 -2.06
C LEU A 245 -4.17 17.72 -3.28
N PHE A 246 -4.16 18.91 -3.88
CA PHE A 246 -3.26 19.22 -4.99
C PHE A 246 -1.79 19.17 -4.57
N LEU A 247 -1.47 19.67 -3.38
CA LEU A 247 -0.11 19.60 -2.84
C LEU A 247 0.36 18.15 -2.64
N LEU A 248 -0.50 17.28 -2.10
CA LEU A 248 -0.20 15.85 -1.94
C LEU A 248 -0.07 15.15 -3.30
N ALA A 249 -0.93 15.47 -4.27
CA ALA A 249 -0.86 14.93 -5.62
C ALA A 249 0.45 15.34 -6.33
N LEU A 250 0.85 16.60 -6.21
CA LEU A 250 2.13 17.11 -6.74
C LEU A 250 3.32 16.43 -6.07
N ALA A 251 3.30 16.28 -4.74
CA ALA A 251 4.34 15.54 -4.01
C ALA A 251 4.48 14.10 -4.51
N SER A 252 3.36 13.44 -4.83
CA SER A 252 3.34 12.09 -5.40
C SER A 252 3.86 12.01 -6.84
N MET A 253 3.75 13.10 -7.61
CA MET A 253 4.35 13.18 -8.94
C MET A 253 5.88 13.32 -8.85
N VAL A 254 6.37 14.01 -7.83
CA VAL A 254 7.81 14.14 -7.50
C VAL A 254 8.31 12.94 -6.67
N LYS A 255 7.86 11.74 -7.03
CA LYS A 255 8.22 10.44 -6.39
C LYS A 255 9.73 10.13 -6.35
N TRP A 256 10.57 10.96 -6.95
CA TRP A 256 12.02 10.84 -6.93
C TRP A 256 12.63 11.06 -5.55
N THR A 257 11.91 11.74 -4.65
CA THR A 257 12.36 12.02 -3.29
C THR A 257 11.38 11.40 -2.29
N CYS A 258 11.76 10.27 -1.69
CA CYS A 258 10.93 9.56 -0.70
C CYS A 258 10.58 10.39 0.54
N CYS A 259 11.25 11.52 0.75
CA CYS A 259 11.08 12.35 1.94
C CYS A 259 10.10 13.51 1.75
N ILE A 260 9.83 13.98 0.52
CA ILE A 260 9.02 15.22 0.33
C ILE A 260 7.62 15.03 0.90
N GLU A 261 6.97 13.90 0.59
CA GLU A 261 5.65 13.60 1.12
C GLU A 261 5.67 13.55 2.66
N GLY A 262 6.63 12.85 3.26
CA GLY A 262 6.79 12.78 4.71
C GLY A 262 7.05 14.13 5.38
N ILE A 263 7.81 15.02 4.73
CA ILE A 263 8.05 16.39 5.22
C ILE A 263 6.77 17.22 5.18
N ILE A 264 5.98 17.12 4.11
CA ILE A 264 4.69 17.80 3.99
C ILE A 264 3.75 17.32 5.11
N PHE A 265 3.65 16.00 5.32
CA PHE A 265 2.86 15.44 6.42
C PHE A 265 3.35 15.93 7.79
N ALA A 266 4.66 15.89 8.04
CA ALA A 266 5.22 16.36 9.30
C ALA A 266 4.92 17.85 9.55
N TYR A 267 5.02 18.69 8.50
CA TYR A 267 4.69 20.11 8.59
C TYR A 267 3.23 20.34 8.97
N PHE A 268 2.29 19.72 8.26
CA PHE A 268 0.86 19.87 8.55
C PHE A 268 0.45 19.22 9.86
N ARG A 269 1.12 18.15 10.26
CA ARG A 269 0.96 17.53 11.58
C ARG A 269 1.32 18.49 12.70
N MET A 270 2.48 19.14 12.62
CA MET A 270 2.89 20.16 13.60
C MET A 270 1.88 21.32 13.63
N LYS A 271 1.43 21.80 12.47
CA LYS A 271 0.40 22.84 12.40
C LYS A 271 -0.94 22.41 12.99
N THR A 272 -1.31 21.14 12.83
CA THR A 272 -2.53 20.60 13.44
C THR A 272 -2.37 20.53 14.96
N LYS A 273 -1.20 20.13 15.47
CA LYS A 273 -0.89 20.19 16.91
C LYS A 273 -0.95 21.61 17.46
N ASP A 274 -0.43 22.60 16.72
CA ASP A 274 -0.55 24.02 17.08
C ASP A 274 -2.03 24.43 17.26
N GLN A 275 -2.92 24.03 16.33
CA GLN A 275 -4.37 24.30 16.41
C GLN A 275 -5.07 23.57 17.58
N LEU A 276 -4.50 22.47 18.06
CA LEU A 276 -4.98 21.69 19.20
C LEU A 276 -4.40 22.16 20.55
N ASN A 277 -3.49 23.14 20.57
CA ASN A 277 -2.68 23.47 21.75
C ASN A 277 -1.92 22.24 22.30
N ILE A 278 -1.38 21.40 21.41
CA ILE A 278 -0.52 20.26 21.76
C ILE A 278 0.93 20.65 21.47
N LYS A 279 1.85 20.27 22.36
CA LYS A 279 3.28 20.50 22.16
C LYS A 279 3.78 19.80 20.89
N THR A 280 4.45 20.54 20.01
CA THR A 280 5.08 20.00 18.80
C THR A 280 6.46 19.44 19.09
N ASP A 281 6.74 18.21 18.64
CA ASP A 281 8.06 17.59 18.72
C ASP A 281 8.53 17.24 17.30
N VAL A 282 9.22 18.18 16.66
CA VAL A 282 9.59 18.15 15.23
C VAL A 282 10.19 16.81 14.81
N MET A 283 11.11 16.26 15.60
CA MET A 283 11.79 15.00 15.28
C MET A 283 10.82 13.81 15.35
N ASN A 284 9.98 13.74 16.39
CA ASN A 284 9.00 12.67 16.53
C ASN A 284 7.94 12.74 15.42
N ASP A 285 7.41 13.94 15.16
CA ASP A 285 6.42 14.15 14.10
C ASP A 285 6.97 13.82 12.70
N CYS A 286 8.25 14.12 12.44
CA CYS A 286 8.93 13.75 11.21
C CYS A 286 9.11 12.23 11.06
N LEU A 287 9.60 11.56 12.11
CA LEU A 287 9.78 10.10 12.11
C LEU A 287 8.45 9.38 11.91
N VAL A 288 7.42 9.76 12.68
CA VAL A 288 6.08 9.16 12.58
C VAL A 288 5.47 9.38 11.20
N SER A 289 5.61 10.58 10.63
CA SER A 289 5.09 10.91 9.29
C SER A 289 5.79 10.14 8.18
N ILE A 290 7.10 9.85 8.32
CA ILE A 290 7.88 9.10 7.31
C ILE A 290 7.69 7.59 7.43
N PHE A 291 7.57 7.05 8.65
CA PHE A 291 7.54 5.60 8.89
C PHE A 291 6.14 5.01 9.03
N CYS A 292 5.14 5.78 9.44
CA CYS A 292 3.76 5.32 9.68
C CYS A 292 2.73 6.37 9.23
N THR A 293 2.83 6.87 7.99
CA THR A 293 1.99 7.97 7.49
C THR A 293 0.49 7.72 7.67
N CYS A 294 0.01 6.50 7.37
CA CYS A 294 -1.40 6.16 7.53
C CYS A 294 -1.84 6.24 9.01
N CYS A 295 -1.04 5.72 9.92
CA CYS A 295 -1.28 5.75 11.37
C CYS A 295 -1.33 7.19 11.87
N ALA A 296 -0.36 8.01 11.43
CA ALA A 296 -0.27 9.43 11.77
C ALA A 296 -1.51 10.22 11.33
N VAL A 297 -1.92 10.05 10.06
CA VAL A 297 -3.13 10.67 9.49
C VAL A 297 -4.40 10.19 10.21
N GLY A 298 -4.44 8.91 10.58
CA GLY A 298 -5.52 8.32 11.35
C GLY A 298 -5.65 8.93 12.75
N GLN A 299 -4.54 8.98 13.48
CA GLN A 299 -4.44 9.58 14.81
C GLN A 299 -4.83 11.07 14.78
N GLU A 300 -4.32 11.84 13.82
CA GLU A 300 -4.69 13.26 13.63
C GLU A 300 -6.19 13.42 13.35
N GLY A 301 -6.74 12.57 12.48
CA GLY A 301 -8.16 12.57 12.19
C GLY A 301 -9.00 12.28 13.44
N MET A 302 -8.62 11.30 14.26
CA MET A 302 -9.32 10.99 15.51
C MET A 302 -9.25 12.13 16.51
N ALA A 303 -8.07 12.74 16.68
CA ALA A 303 -7.91 13.88 17.60
C ALA A 303 -8.80 15.07 17.22
N ILE A 304 -8.91 15.34 15.91
CA ILE A 304 -9.79 16.40 15.39
C ILE A 304 -11.26 16.00 15.54
N ASP A 305 -11.64 14.77 15.24
CA ASP A 305 -13.02 14.31 15.40
C ASP A 305 -13.47 14.42 16.89
N VAL A 306 -12.60 14.02 17.83
CA VAL A 306 -12.84 14.09 19.28
C VAL A 306 -12.97 15.53 19.77
N ASP A 307 -12.05 16.43 19.41
CA ASP A 307 -12.11 17.81 19.89
C ASP A 307 -13.38 18.55 19.42
N ARG A 308 -13.86 18.21 18.22
CA ARG A 308 -15.05 18.85 17.66
C ARG A 308 -16.35 18.34 18.27
N GLY A 309 -16.30 17.23 19.00
CA GLY A 309 -17.49 16.47 19.38
C GLY A 309 -18.34 16.05 18.18
N THR A 310 -17.77 16.11 16.97
CA THR A 310 -18.47 15.69 15.75
C THR A 310 -18.45 14.18 15.65
N ASP A 311 -19.53 13.68 15.11
CA ASP A 311 -19.71 12.27 14.83
C ASP A 311 -18.62 11.64 14.00
N GLU A 312 -18.44 10.36 14.29
CA GLU A 312 -17.59 9.50 13.51
C GLU A 312 -18.06 9.45 12.05
N VAL A 313 -17.14 9.76 11.14
CA VAL A 313 -17.35 9.49 9.71
C VAL A 313 -17.32 7.97 9.52
N SER A 314 -18.51 7.38 9.41
CA SER A 314 -18.66 5.95 9.14
C SER A 314 -18.43 5.62 7.67
N CYS A 315 -17.98 4.39 7.40
CA CYS A 315 -17.94 3.86 6.04
C CYS A 315 -19.39 3.69 5.52
N CYS A 316 -19.78 4.08 4.30
CA CYS A 316 -19.04 4.59 3.14
C CYS A 316 -19.30 6.11 2.92
N CYS A 317 -18.54 6.98 3.57
CA CYS A 317 -18.72 8.44 3.51
C CYS A 317 -20.07 8.90 4.08
N ARG A 318 -20.60 8.17 5.06
CA ARG A 318 -21.83 8.54 5.75
C ARG A 318 -21.46 9.31 7.01
N VAL A 319 -21.75 10.60 7.00
CA VAL A 319 -21.68 11.45 8.19
C VAL A 319 -22.94 11.18 8.99
N SER A 320 -22.81 10.48 10.11
CA SER A 320 -23.88 10.48 11.12
C SER A 320 -23.86 11.86 11.78
N GLN A 321 -25.01 12.44 12.15
CA GLN A 321 -25.06 13.60 13.03
C GLN A 321 -25.73 13.11 14.31
N GLN A 322 -24.98 12.91 15.39
CA GLN A 322 -25.51 12.70 16.71
C GLN A 322 -26.10 14.04 17.14
N PRO A 323 -27.36 14.02 17.60
CA PRO A 323 -27.90 15.18 18.27
C PRO A 323 -26.99 15.49 19.45
N VAL A 324 -26.53 16.74 19.57
CA VAL A 324 -25.74 17.19 20.72
C VAL A 324 -26.62 17.05 21.97
N VAL A 325 -26.52 15.92 22.66
CA VAL A 325 -27.30 15.63 23.86
C VAL A 325 -26.68 16.37 25.04
N GLY A 326 -27.09 17.64 25.21
CA GLY A 326 -26.99 18.37 26.47
C GLY A 326 -25.57 18.77 26.91
N GLY A 327 -25.17 20.00 26.61
CA GLY A 327 -23.98 20.58 27.23
C GLY A 327 -23.65 21.96 26.69
N GLN A 328 -24.09 23.00 27.41
CA GLN A 328 -23.80 24.43 27.23
C GLN A 328 -23.82 24.96 25.79
N GLU A 329 -24.91 25.67 25.50
CA GLU A 329 -25.10 26.63 24.43
C GLU A 329 -23.92 27.61 24.36
N SER A 330 -22.85 27.20 23.71
CA SER A 330 -21.83 28.09 23.18
C SER A 330 -22.19 28.26 21.71
N ASP A 331 -22.25 29.52 21.26
CA ASP A 331 -22.72 29.97 19.95
C ASP A 331 -22.04 29.26 18.77
N ILE A 332 -22.43 28.02 18.50
CA ILE A 332 -22.22 27.36 17.22
C ILE A 332 -23.26 27.96 16.31
N ILE A 333 -22.88 29.08 15.67
CA ILE A 333 -23.58 29.59 14.49
C ILE A 333 -23.42 28.51 13.42
N LEU A 334 -24.35 27.55 13.42
CA LEU A 334 -24.62 26.70 12.28
C LEU A 334 -24.87 27.65 11.12
N ARG A 335 -23.94 27.68 10.14
CA ARG A 335 -24.26 28.22 8.83
C ARG A 335 -25.40 27.34 8.32
N GLY A 336 -26.63 27.83 8.50
CA GLY A 336 -27.78 27.25 7.84
C GLY A 336 -27.48 27.11 6.35
N PRO A 337 -28.15 26.17 5.65
CA PRO A 337 -28.05 26.09 4.20
C PRO A 337 -28.26 27.51 3.65
N MET A 338 -27.30 28.00 2.85
CA MET A 338 -27.52 29.27 2.14
C MET A 338 -28.89 29.17 1.47
N PRO A 339 -29.80 30.12 1.69
CA PRO A 339 -31.04 30.16 0.94
C PRO A 339 -30.66 30.02 -0.53
N GLN A 340 -31.24 29.02 -1.19
CA GLN A 340 -31.20 28.97 -2.63
C GLN A 340 -31.94 30.23 -3.06
N ASP A 341 -31.21 31.19 -3.64
CA ASP A 341 -31.78 32.41 -4.16
C ASP A 341 -32.91 32.00 -5.11
N GLU A 342 -34.15 32.18 -4.65
CA GLU A 342 -35.33 32.09 -5.47
C GLU A 342 -35.17 33.22 -6.52
N GLU A 343 -34.98 32.83 -7.78
CA GLU A 343 -35.11 33.72 -8.93
C GLU A 343 -36.54 34.28 -8.93
N GLU A 344 -36.77 35.37 -8.22
CA GLU A 344 -37.95 36.21 -8.39
C GLU A 344 -37.87 36.88 -9.76
N GLY A 345 -38.55 36.26 -10.73
CA GLY A 345 -38.86 36.88 -12.02
C GLY A 345 -39.79 38.07 -11.81
N GLN A 346 -39.26 39.28 -11.97
CA GLN A 346 -40.08 40.47 -12.21
C GLN A 346 -40.57 40.45 -13.67
N GLU A 347 -41.81 40.04 -13.86
CA GLU A 347 -42.60 40.40 -15.04
C GLU A 347 -42.82 41.92 -15.02
N GLY A 348 -42.25 42.61 -16.01
CA GLY A 348 -42.53 44.02 -16.28
C GLY A 348 -43.82 44.16 -17.08
N GLU A 349 -44.80 44.86 -16.50
CA GLU A 349 -45.88 45.52 -17.22
C GLU A 349 -45.40 46.92 -17.65
N GLU A 350 -45.39 47.19 -18.96
CA GLU A 350 -45.57 48.52 -19.56
C GLU A 350 -46.44 48.40 -20.82
#